data_AF-A0A562LB26-F1
#
_entry.id   AF-A0A562LB26-F1
#
_cell.length_a   1.000
_cell.length_b   1.000
_cell.length_c   1.000
_cell.angle_alpha   90.00
_cell.angle_beta   90.00
_cell.angle_gamma   90.00
#
_symmetry.space_group_name_H-M   'P 1'
#
loop_
_entity.id
_entity.type
_entity.pdbx_description
1 polymer ?
#
loop_
_entity_poly.entity_id
_entity_poly.type
_entity_poly.pdbx_seq_one_letter_code
_entity_poly.pdbx_strand_id
1 'polypeptide(L)'
;MTRHSSFTLLLLALSLAACSNKLPAEDGTQTFDYLQLPPGKSIDSGQLCEHLKVTATLNDNVITLESGAGSYHIKNELDDGASELIAGDFWGNGQCFIAVMNARSDVNESYDVYEITASSPPYKVPSIPTIINPDFANGVVISSYRDAARWHKEKLCYPPGKSPYICEKSDAVNDTLERVIRCDSIGACDRASLMVVVSGLPATATVSQSKAVIFMPSADGQMRPQRSYLIRGDRLNLLDHRDLDDAAYYQFEFKGRKTTVGWIDASAVTLDHRD
;
A
#
# COMPACT_ATOMS: atom_id res chain seq x y z
N MET A 1 0.39 21.14 -73.23
CA MET A 1 1.16 21.47 -72.02
C MET A 1 0.19 21.97 -70.96
N THR A 2 -0.23 21.11 -70.04
CA THR A 2 -0.88 21.48 -68.77
C THR A 2 -0.96 20.19 -67.93
N ARG A 3 0.02 20.01 -67.05
CA ARG A 3 0.01 19.01 -65.98
C ARG A 3 -0.79 19.61 -64.82
N HIS A 4 -1.83 18.93 -64.35
CA HIS A 4 -2.41 19.23 -63.04
C HIS A 4 -1.87 18.26 -62.01
N SER A 5 -1.19 18.85 -61.03
CA SER A 5 -0.51 18.24 -59.91
C SER A 5 -1.49 17.65 -58.90
N SER A 6 -1.14 16.46 -58.41
CA SER A 6 -1.72 15.81 -57.24
C SER A 6 -1.49 16.66 -55.99
N PHE A 7 -2.56 16.99 -55.27
CA PHE A 7 -2.51 17.56 -53.93
C PHE A 7 -2.64 16.43 -52.91
N THR A 8 -1.54 16.08 -52.24
CA THR A 8 -1.51 15.14 -51.13
C THR A 8 -1.90 15.88 -49.84
N LEU A 9 -3.03 15.52 -49.25
CA LEU A 9 -3.49 16.05 -47.97
C LEU A 9 -2.75 15.33 -46.82
N LEU A 10 -1.91 16.04 -46.09
CA LEU A 10 -1.18 15.55 -44.92
C LEU A 10 -2.09 15.69 -43.69
N LEU A 11 -2.66 14.60 -43.17
CA LEU A 11 -3.29 14.58 -41.85
C LEU A 11 -2.20 14.32 -40.78
N LEU A 12 -1.89 15.34 -39.97
CA LEU A 12 -1.21 15.14 -38.69
C LEU A 12 -2.24 14.67 -37.65
N ALA A 13 -2.17 13.41 -37.26
CA ALA A 13 -2.81 12.94 -36.04
C ALA A 13 -1.87 13.20 -34.85
N LEU A 14 -2.19 14.19 -34.01
CA LEU A 14 -1.60 14.30 -32.67
C LEU A 14 -2.24 13.23 -31.78
N SER A 15 -1.49 12.17 -31.47
CA SER A 15 -1.85 11.24 -30.41
C SER A 15 -1.52 11.86 -29.06
N LEU A 16 -2.55 12.22 -28.29
CA LEU A 16 -2.43 12.46 -26.85
C LEU A 16 -2.09 11.12 -26.18
N ALA A 17 -0.83 10.95 -25.79
CA ALA A 17 -0.43 9.87 -24.91
C ALA A 17 -1.07 10.11 -23.53
N ALA A 18 -2.10 9.33 -23.21
CA ALA A 18 -2.54 9.19 -21.84
C ALA A 18 -1.44 8.43 -21.08
N CYS A 19 -0.72 9.12 -20.20
CA CYS A 19 0.16 8.49 -19.21
C CYS A 19 -0.72 7.65 -18.27
N SER A 20 -0.98 6.41 -18.66
CA SER A 20 -1.42 5.37 -17.76
C SER A 20 -0.18 4.90 -17.01
N ASN A 21 0.03 5.40 -15.79
CA ASN A 21 0.99 4.83 -14.85
C ASN A 21 0.46 3.46 -14.41
N LYS A 22 0.53 2.47 -15.31
CA LYS A 22 0.57 1.08 -14.89
C LYS A 22 1.91 0.89 -14.20
N LEU A 23 1.87 0.53 -12.92
CA LEU A 23 3.02 -0.08 -12.25
C LEU A 23 3.55 -1.18 -13.19
N PRO A 24 4.85 -1.18 -13.52
CA PRO A 24 5.42 -2.24 -14.34
C PRO A 24 5.31 -3.52 -13.53
N ALA A 25 4.46 -4.44 -13.97
CA ALA A 25 4.56 -5.83 -13.58
C ALA A 25 5.81 -6.38 -14.28
N GLU A 26 6.91 -6.53 -13.54
CA GLU A 26 7.93 -7.50 -13.94
C GLU A 26 7.36 -8.89 -13.67
N ASP A 27 7.50 -9.75 -14.67
CA ASP A 27 6.91 -11.08 -14.86
C ASP A 27 7.51 -12.16 -13.93
N GLY A 28 8.05 -11.75 -12.78
CA GLY A 28 8.64 -12.66 -11.81
C GLY A 28 7.59 -13.17 -10.83
N THR A 29 7.41 -14.47 -10.77
CA THR A 29 6.57 -15.10 -9.75
C THR A 29 7.29 -14.97 -8.40
N GLN A 30 6.64 -14.33 -7.42
CA GLN A 30 7.13 -14.32 -6.04
C GLN A 30 7.24 -15.76 -5.52
N THR A 31 8.34 -16.07 -4.86
CA THR A 31 8.60 -17.41 -4.28
C THR A 31 9.03 -17.23 -2.85
N PHE A 32 8.28 -17.76 -1.89
CA PHE A 32 8.59 -17.62 -0.47
C PHE A 32 8.00 -18.78 0.33
N ASP A 33 8.62 -19.09 1.46
CA ASP A 33 8.14 -20.10 2.40
C ASP A 33 8.14 -19.56 3.85
N TYR A 34 7.17 -20.03 4.62
CA TYR A 34 7.08 -19.84 6.06
C TYR A 34 7.80 -20.98 6.78
N LEU A 35 8.74 -20.65 7.63
CA LEU A 35 9.69 -21.60 8.20
C LEU A 35 9.77 -21.39 9.71
N GLN A 36 9.44 -22.44 10.45
CA GLN A 36 9.62 -22.45 11.90
C GLN A 36 11.10 -22.66 12.22
N LEU A 37 11.67 -21.82 13.08
CA LEU A 37 13.03 -21.94 13.59
C LEU A 37 13.01 -22.22 15.10
N PRO A 38 12.93 -23.49 15.53
CA PRO A 38 13.01 -23.86 16.93
C PRO A 38 14.41 -23.64 17.52
N PRO A 39 14.52 -23.48 18.85
CA PRO A 39 15.82 -23.45 19.54
C PRO A 39 16.70 -24.64 19.21
N GLY A 40 18.00 -24.40 18.96
CA GLY A 40 19.00 -25.41 18.66
C GLY A 40 18.83 -26.08 17.29
N LYS A 41 17.99 -25.53 16.41
CA LYS A 41 17.80 -26.01 15.03
C LYS A 41 18.43 -25.06 14.02
N SER A 42 18.70 -25.62 12.84
CA SER A 42 19.20 -24.91 11.67
C SER A 42 18.27 -25.14 10.48
N ILE A 43 18.14 -24.13 9.62
CA ILE A 43 17.43 -24.19 8.34
C ILE A 43 18.40 -23.74 7.26
N ASP A 44 18.46 -24.46 6.15
CA ASP A 44 19.45 -24.24 5.09
C ASP A 44 18.83 -23.68 3.79
N SER A 45 19.72 -23.10 2.98
CA SER A 45 19.50 -22.40 1.71
C SER A 45 18.40 -22.92 0.81
N GLY A 46 18.33 -24.23 0.59
CA GLY A 46 17.34 -24.81 -0.31
C GLY A 46 15.89 -24.49 0.09
N GLN A 47 15.64 -24.23 1.38
CA GLN A 47 14.34 -23.81 1.89
C GLN A 47 14.21 -22.29 2.06
N LEU A 48 15.33 -21.55 2.09
CA LEU A 48 15.35 -20.12 2.35
C LEU A 48 15.42 -19.32 1.05
N CYS A 49 16.42 -19.62 0.20
CA CYS A 49 16.69 -18.99 -1.08
C CYS A 49 17.47 -19.93 -2.01
N GLU A 50 16.81 -20.44 -3.06
CA GLU A 50 17.31 -21.53 -3.92
C GLU A 50 18.69 -21.27 -4.56
N HIS A 51 19.06 -19.99 -4.76
CA HIS A 51 20.29 -19.61 -5.46
C HIS A 51 21.43 -19.15 -4.55
N LEU A 52 21.21 -19.07 -3.23
CA LEU A 52 22.19 -18.55 -2.28
C LEU A 52 22.42 -19.54 -1.15
N LYS A 53 23.68 -19.78 -0.78
CA LYS A 53 24.01 -20.50 0.45
C LYS A 53 23.77 -19.59 1.64
N VAL A 54 22.67 -19.83 2.33
CA VAL A 54 22.28 -19.20 3.59
C VAL A 54 21.87 -20.28 4.60
N THR A 55 22.23 -20.08 5.86
CA THR A 55 21.77 -20.91 6.98
C THR A 55 21.23 -19.98 8.07
N ALA A 56 20.08 -20.32 8.62
CA ALA A 56 19.52 -19.66 9.79
C ALA A 56 19.59 -20.60 10.99
N THR A 57 20.09 -20.10 12.13
CA THR A 57 20.16 -20.86 13.39
C THR A 57 19.63 -20.04 14.55
N LEU A 58 19.04 -20.70 15.56
CA LEU A 58 18.61 -20.05 16.79
C LEU A 58 19.28 -20.71 18.00
N ASN A 59 20.23 -20.02 18.61
CA ASN A 59 20.95 -20.47 19.80
C ASN A 59 21.00 -19.37 20.85
N ASP A 60 20.75 -19.69 22.12
CA ASP A 60 20.83 -18.75 23.24
C ASP A 60 20.08 -17.42 23.00
N ASN A 61 18.87 -17.50 22.43
CA ASN A 61 18.05 -16.34 22.00
C ASN A 61 18.73 -15.42 20.99
N VAL A 62 19.66 -15.94 20.19
CA VAL A 62 20.27 -15.24 19.07
C VAL A 62 19.98 -16.01 17.79
N ILE A 63 19.28 -15.37 16.88
CA ILE A 63 19.11 -15.82 15.51
C ILE A 63 20.36 -15.40 14.75
N THR A 64 21.07 -16.35 14.14
CA THR A 64 22.20 -16.07 13.26
C THR A 64 21.82 -16.41 11.84
N LEU A 65 21.87 -15.39 10.97
CA LEU A 65 21.79 -15.56 9.52
C LEU A 65 23.23 -15.61 8.99
N GLU A 66 23.64 -16.75 8.45
CA GLU A 66 24.97 -16.95 7.90
C GLU A 66 24.87 -17.16 6.39
N SER A 67 25.70 -16.44 5.63
CA SER A 67 25.86 -16.64 4.19
C SER A 67 27.34 -16.84 3.85
N GLY A 68 27.62 -17.21 2.60
CA GLY A 68 29.01 -17.30 2.11
C GLY A 68 29.82 -16.00 2.23
N ALA A 69 29.15 -14.86 2.44
CA ALA A 69 29.78 -13.54 2.59
C ALA A 69 29.94 -13.09 4.05
N GLY A 70 29.37 -13.83 5.02
CA GLY A 70 29.50 -13.55 6.45
C GLY A 70 28.20 -13.79 7.22
N SER A 71 28.16 -13.36 8.49
CA SER A 71 27.02 -13.57 9.38
C SER A 71 26.40 -12.27 9.87
N TYR A 72 25.13 -12.34 10.25
CA TYR A 72 24.40 -11.31 10.97
C TYR A 72 23.68 -11.92 12.17
N HIS A 73 23.73 -11.25 13.31
CA HIS A 73 23.17 -11.71 14.58
C HIS A 73 21.99 -10.84 14.99
N ILE A 74 20.87 -11.49 15.31
CA ILE A 74 19.60 -10.86 15.67
C ILE A 74 19.20 -11.41 17.04
N LYS A 75 18.90 -10.53 17.99
CA LYS A 75 18.38 -10.96 19.27
C LYS A 75 16.92 -11.42 19.09
N ASN A 76 16.62 -12.64 19.52
CA ASN A 76 15.24 -13.10 19.63
C ASN A 76 14.61 -12.48 20.89
N GLU A 77 13.56 -11.70 20.69
CA GLU A 77 12.82 -11.03 21.78
C GLU A 77 11.46 -11.69 22.04
N LEU A 78 11.18 -12.83 21.40
CA LEU A 78 9.95 -13.59 21.60
C LEU A 78 10.02 -14.43 22.89
N ASP A 79 8.96 -14.35 23.70
CA ASP A 79 8.88 -14.99 25.02
C ASP A 79 8.84 -16.53 24.94
N ASP A 80 8.33 -17.09 23.85
CA ASP A 80 8.27 -18.55 23.64
C ASP A 80 9.62 -19.16 23.21
N GLY A 81 10.62 -18.30 22.96
CA GLY A 81 11.96 -18.68 22.55
C GLY A 81 12.04 -19.30 21.15
N ALA A 82 10.91 -19.53 20.46
CA ALA A 82 10.88 -19.92 19.07
C ALA A 82 10.90 -18.67 18.19
N SER A 83 11.16 -18.85 16.90
CA SER A 83 10.99 -17.78 15.92
C SER A 83 10.45 -18.35 14.62
N GLU A 84 9.84 -17.49 13.83
CA GLU A 84 9.39 -17.79 12.49
C GLU A 84 10.17 -16.92 11.51
N LEU A 85 10.55 -17.54 10.40
CA LEU A 85 11.16 -16.89 9.26
C LEU A 85 10.22 -16.96 8.09
N ILE A 86 10.19 -15.90 7.30
CA ILE A 86 9.69 -15.94 5.93
C ILE A 86 10.90 -15.74 5.04
N ALA A 87 11.12 -16.59 4.06
CA ALA A 87 12.31 -16.50 3.22
C ALA A 87 11.98 -16.69 1.76
N GLY A 88 12.62 -15.90 0.90
CA GLY A 88 12.51 -16.02 -0.54
C GLY A 88 12.55 -14.69 -1.29
N ASP A 89 12.05 -14.70 -2.52
CA ASP A 89 11.88 -13.53 -3.37
C ASP A 89 10.51 -12.89 -3.13
N PHE A 90 10.51 -11.92 -2.23
CA PHE A 90 9.31 -11.19 -1.80
C PHE A 90 8.74 -10.26 -2.85
N TRP A 91 9.46 -9.93 -3.93
CA TRP A 91 8.99 -8.99 -4.96
C TRP A 91 8.94 -9.58 -6.38
N GLY A 92 9.42 -10.82 -6.57
CA GLY A 92 9.55 -11.42 -7.89
C GLY A 92 10.67 -10.77 -8.71
N ASN A 93 11.69 -10.21 -8.06
CA ASN A 93 12.79 -9.48 -8.73
C ASN A 93 14.12 -10.26 -8.73
N GLY A 94 14.09 -11.53 -8.34
CA GLY A 94 15.24 -12.42 -8.24
C GLY A 94 16.15 -12.17 -7.04
N GLN A 95 15.80 -11.24 -6.14
CA GLN A 95 16.55 -10.99 -4.92
C GLN A 95 16.03 -11.85 -3.77
N CYS A 96 16.91 -12.18 -2.83
CA CYS A 96 16.61 -13.03 -1.69
C CYS A 96 16.47 -12.20 -0.42
N PHE A 97 15.35 -12.37 0.28
CA PHE A 97 15.07 -11.74 1.55
C PHE A 97 14.72 -12.79 2.61
N ILE A 98 15.01 -12.45 3.86
CA ILE A 98 14.55 -13.17 5.04
C ILE A 98 13.86 -12.17 5.95
N ALA A 99 12.56 -12.37 6.21
CA ALA A 99 11.81 -11.66 7.23
C ALA A 99 11.87 -12.48 8.52
N VAL A 100 12.36 -11.87 9.61
CA VAL A 100 12.53 -12.53 10.90
C VAL A 100 11.49 -11.97 11.87
N MET A 101 10.67 -12.85 12.45
CA MET A 101 9.68 -12.44 13.43
C MET A 101 10.36 -11.82 14.65
N ASN A 102 9.93 -10.61 15.02
CA ASN A 102 10.49 -9.86 16.15
C ASN A 102 9.47 -9.54 17.25
N ALA A 103 8.17 -9.59 16.96
CA ALA A 103 7.10 -9.40 17.93
C ALA A 103 5.81 -10.09 17.46
N ARG A 104 4.96 -10.49 18.41
CA ARG A 104 3.66 -11.11 18.15
C ARG A 104 2.63 -10.66 19.19
N SER A 105 1.39 -10.57 18.76
CA SER A 105 0.18 -10.44 19.59
C SER A 105 -0.93 -11.31 18.98
N ASP A 106 -2.11 -11.32 19.59
CA ASP A 106 -3.26 -12.11 19.10
C ASP A 106 -3.75 -11.69 17.69
N VAL A 107 -3.33 -10.53 17.19
CA VAL A 107 -3.81 -9.98 15.90
C VAL A 107 -2.70 -9.48 14.97
N ASN A 108 -1.48 -9.29 15.47
CA ASN A 108 -0.36 -8.74 14.71
C ASN A 108 0.90 -9.58 14.94
N GLU A 109 1.52 -10.02 13.86
CA GLU A 109 2.83 -10.67 13.81
C GLU A 109 3.80 -9.79 13.03
N SER A 110 4.86 -9.36 13.69
CA SER A 110 5.79 -8.34 13.18
C SER A 110 7.11 -8.97 12.77
N TYR A 111 7.64 -8.55 11.62
CA TYR A 111 8.87 -9.08 11.04
C TYR A 111 9.81 -7.96 10.59
N ASP A 112 11.08 -8.11 10.88
CA ASP A 112 12.15 -7.29 10.31
C ASP A 112 12.73 -7.96 9.06
N VAL A 113 12.96 -7.19 7.99
CA VAL A 113 13.42 -7.73 6.71
C VAL A 113 14.94 -7.55 6.55
N TYR A 114 15.58 -8.64 6.15
CA TYR A 114 17.00 -8.74 5.87
C TYR A 114 17.21 -9.13 4.41
N GLU A 115 18.17 -8.51 3.74
CA GLU A 115 18.57 -8.91 2.40
C GLU A 115 19.77 -9.85 2.48
N ILE A 116 19.72 -10.92 1.69
CA ILE A 116 20.82 -11.88 1.56
C ILE A 116 21.42 -11.71 0.17
N THR A 117 22.72 -11.44 0.13
CA THR A 117 23.48 -11.33 -1.12
C THR A 117 24.66 -12.28 -1.10
N ALA A 118 25.24 -12.53 -2.29
CA ALA A 118 26.48 -13.29 -2.41
C ALA A 118 27.73 -12.46 -2.06
N SER A 119 27.60 -11.13 -1.99
CA SER A 119 28.74 -10.20 -1.94
C SER A 119 28.92 -9.51 -0.58
N SER A 120 27.91 -9.54 0.29
CA SER A 120 27.95 -8.95 1.62
C SER A 120 27.29 -9.85 2.67
N PRO A 121 27.70 -9.76 3.94
CA PRO A 121 26.93 -10.37 5.03
C PRO A 121 25.46 -9.95 4.96
N PRO A 122 24.53 -10.79 5.45
CA PRO A 122 23.13 -10.41 5.60
C PRO A 122 23.00 -9.07 6.34
N TYR A 123 22.02 -8.25 5.99
CA TYR A 123 21.81 -6.96 6.66
C TYR A 123 20.34 -6.57 6.70
N LYS A 124 19.93 -5.87 7.77
CA LYS A 124 18.58 -5.32 7.91
C LYS A 124 18.38 -4.21 6.89
N VAL A 125 17.35 -4.31 6.06
CA VAL A 125 17.08 -3.33 4.98
C VAL A 125 16.48 -2.05 5.58
N PRO A 126 17.20 -0.91 5.60
CA PRO A 126 16.75 0.26 6.36
C PRO A 126 15.51 0.96 5.78
N SER A 127 15.26 0.82 4.48
CA SER A 127 14.09 1.42 3.82
C SER A 127 12.81 0.62 3.98
N ILE A 128 12.91 -0.62 4.48
CA ILE A 128 11.75 -1.47 4.76
C ILE A 128 11.40 -1.29 6.25
N PRO A 129 10.23 -0.71 6.58
CA PRO A 129 9.73 -0.76 7.95
C PRO A 129 9.47 -2.21 8.37
N THR A 130 9.30 -2.45 9.67
CA THR A 130 8.78 -3.73 10.15
C THR A 130 7.46 -4.04 9.43
N ILE A 131 7.40 -5.19 8.77
CA ILE A 131 6.20 -5.66 8.09
C ILE A 131 5.36 -6.49 9.06
N ILE A 132 4.03 -6.36 8.99
CA ILE A 132 3.11 -6.98 9.94
C ILE A 132 2.08 -7.80 9.18
N ASN A 133 1.85 -9.05 9.61
CA ASN A 133 1.02 -10.05 8.93
C ASN A 133 1.20 -10.00 7.40
N PRO A 134 2.43 -10.22 6.90
CA PRO A 134 2.75 -9.95 5.52
C PRO A 134 2.01 -10.89 4.56
N ASP A 135 1.54 -10.33 3.47
CA ASP A 135 1.04 -11.06 2.29
C ASP A 135 1.86 -10.66 1.07
N PHE A 136 2.14 -11.61 0.19
CA PHE A 136 3.04 -11.45 -0.95
C PHE A 136 2.25 -11.75 -2.22
N ALA A 137 1.85 -10.68 -2.92
CA ALA A 137 1.02 -10.82 -4.10
C ALA A 137 1.31 -9.74 -5.13
N ASN A 138 1.28 -10.10 -6.41
CA ASN A 138 1.39 -9.19 -7.55
C ASN A 138 2.67 -8.31 -7.51
N GLY A 139 3.80 -8.88 -7.09
CA GLY A 139 5.09 -8.18 -7.09
C GLY A 139 5.19 -7.07 -6.03
N VAL A 140 4.35 -7.12 -5.00
CA VAL A 140 4.42 -6.24 -3.83
C VAL A 140 4.36 -7.04 -2.54
N VAL A 141 4.88 -6.44 -1.46
CA VAL A 141 4.68 -6.92 -0.09
C VAL A 141 3.58 -6.10 0.54
N ILE A 142 2.58 -6.77 1.10
CA ILE A 142 1.43 -6.17 1.76
C ILE A 142 1.56 -6.40 3.26
N SER A 143 1.78 -5.34 4.02
CA SER A 143 1.75 -5.36 5.49
C SER A 143 0.35 -4.97 5.97
N SER A 144 -0.33 -5.82 6.73
CA SER A 144 -1.69 -5.58 7.24
C SER A 144 -1.73 -5.70 8.75
N TYR A 145 -2.18 -4.66 9.45
CA TYR A 145 -2.17 -4.65 10.91
C TYR A 145 -3.37 -3.94 11.50
N ARG A 146 -3.70 -4.31 12.72
CA ARG A 146 -4.72 -3.65 13.50
C ARG A 146 -4.07 -2.71 14.51
N ASP A 147 -4.50 -1.45 14.49
CA ASP A 147 -4.19 -0.47 15.54
C ASP A 147 -5.50 0.01 16.16
N ALA A 148 -5.67 -0.27 17.45
CA ALA A 148 -6.92 -0.12 18.17
C ALA A 148 -8.11 -0.76 17.41
N ALA A 149 -9.12 0.03 17.05
CA ALA A 149 -10.31 -0.44 16.34
C ALA A 149 -10.19 -0.38 14.82
N ARG A 150 -9.04 0.02 14.27
CA ARG A 150 -8.87 0.27 12.83
C ARG A 150 -7.90 -0.72 12.20
N TRP A 151 -8.25 -1.15 10.99
CA TRP A 151 -7.37 -1.93 10.13
C TRP A 151 -6.56 -0.98 9.26
N HIS A 152 -5.27 -1.28 9.15
CA HIS A 152 -4.30 -0.58 8.33
C HIS A 152 -3.66 -1.56 7.36
N LYS A 153 -3.30 -1.05 6.19
CA LYS A 153 -2.58 -1.79 5.17
C LYS A 153 -1.54 -0.89 4.52
N GLU A 154 -0.34 -1.40 4.35
CA GLU A 154 0.75 -0.73 3.66
C GLU A 154 1.27 -1.65 2.56
N LYS A 155 1.40 -1.12 1.33
CA LYS A 155 2.02 -1.85 0.21
C LYS A 155 3.43 -1.34 0.01
N LEU A 156 4.39 -2.25 0.02
CA LEU A 156 5.79 -1.98 -0.28
C LEU A 156 6.08 -2.39 -1.73
N CYS A 157 6.55 -1.42 -2.51
CA CYS A 157 6.98 -1.61 -3.89
C CYS A 157 8.50 -1.62 -3.97
N TYR A 158 9.06 -2.45 -4.85
CA TYR A 158 10.50 -2.50 -5.12
C TYR A 158 10.77 -2.41 -6.63
N PRO A 159 10.87 -1.18 -7.18
CA PRO A 159 11.17 -1.00 -8.59
C PRO A 159 12.66 -1.26 -8.89
N PRO A 160 13.00 -1.71 -10.11
CA PRO A 160 14.37 -1.95 -10.52
C PRO A 160 15.30 -0.74 -10.30
N GLY A 161 16.48 -0.99 -9.72
CA GLY A 161 17.52 0.03 -9.51
C GLY A 161 17.18 1.09 -8.44
N LYS A 162 16.15 0.87 -7.62
CA LYS A 162 15.74 1.73 -6.51
C LYS A 162 15.78 0.97 -5.19
N SER A 163 15.45 1.62 -4.08
CA SER A 163 15.20 0.95 -2.80
C SER A 163 13.70 0.64 -2.65
N PRO A 164 13.34 -0.40 -1.88
CA PRO A 164 11.96 -0.62 -1.47
C PRO A 164 11.38 0.60 -0.76
N TYR A 165 10.11 0.89 -0.99
CA TYR A 165 9.40 2.01 -0.35
C TYR A 165 7.90 1.69 -0.20
N ILE A 166 7.23 2.39 0.72
CA ILE A 166 5.77 2.31 0.86
C ILE A 166 5.12 3.07 -0.29
N CYS A 167 4.51 2.37 -1.24
CA CYS A 167 3.87 2.96 -2.41
C CYS A 167 2.36 3.18 -2.22
N GLU A 168 1.75 2.52 -1.23
CA GLU A 168 0.35 2.74 -0.87
C GLU A 168 0.16 2.55 0.62
N LYS A 169 -0.64 3.43 1.24
CA LYS A 169 -1.15 3.28 2.60
C LYS A 169 -2.67 3.30 2.53
N SER A 170 -3.32 2.37 3.22
CA SER A 170 -4.75 2.41 3.41
C SER A 170 -5.17 2.12 4.85
N ASP A 171 -6.32 2.66 5.22
CA ASP A 171 -6.98 2.37 6.49
C ASP A 171 -8.49 2.26 6.29
N ALA A 172 -9.08 1.31 7.01
CA ALA A 172 -10.51 1.05 6.94
C ALA A 172 -11.30 2.24 7.52
N VAL A 173 -12.23 2.74 6.72
CA VAL A 173 -13.24 3.72 7.17
C VAL A 173 -14.46 2.98 7.71
N ASN A 174 -14.95 2.02 6.93
CA ASN A 174 -16.01 1.07 7.30
C ASN A 174 -15.92 -0.16 6.39
N ASP A 175 -16.89 -1.07 6.46
CA ASP A 175 -16.87 -2.32 5.69
C ASP A 175 -16.94 -2.11 4.15
N THR A 176 -17.28 -0.90 3.69
CA THR A 176 -17.45 -0.57 2.27
C THR A 176 -16.38 0.38 1.72
N LEU A 177 -15.74 1.16 2.60
CA LEU A 177 -14.80 2.23 2.23
C LEU A 177 -13.47 2.08 2.96
N GLU A 178 -12.39 2.32 2.22
CA GLU A 178 -11.05 2.53 2.77
C GLU A 178 -10.52 3.89 2.31
N ARG A 179 -9.74 4.55 3.18
CA ARG A 179 -8.96 5.72 2.79
C ARG A 179 -7.64 5.25 2.23
N VAL A 180 -7.26 5.73 1.05
CA VAL A 180 -6.02 5.32 0.36
C VAL A 180 -5.16 6.53 0.03
N ILE A 181 -3.87 6.42 0.33
CA ILE A 181 -2.82 7.39 -0.03
C ILE A 181 -1.79 6.62 -0.87
N ARG A 182 -1.42 7.17 -2.03
CA ARG A 182 -0.39 6.58 -2.90
C ARG A 182 0.84 7.45 -2.92
N CYS A 183 2.00 6.83 -2.93
CA CYS A 183 3.29 7.51 -2.90
C CYS A 183 4.17 7.00 -4.06
N ASP A 184 5.05 7.87 -4.53
CA ASP A 184 6.06 7.53 -5.51
C ASP A 184 7.37 7.06 -4.85
N SER A 185 8.32 6.60 -5.68
CA SER A 185 9.61 6.07 -5.22
C SER A 185 10.54 7.08 -4.52
N ILE A 186 10.20 8.38 -4.54
CA ILE A 186 10.96 9.42 -3.83
C ILE A 186 10.25 9.86 -2.54
N GLY A 187 9.12 9.23 -2.19
CA GLY A 187 8.35 9.49 -0.99
C GLY A 187 7.34 10.64 -1.13
N ALA A 188 7.11 11.16 -2.34
CA ALA A 188 6.04 12.13 -2.56
C ALA A 188 4.70 11.39 -2.65
N CYS A 189 3.73 11.82 -1.83
CA CYS A 189 2.43 11.18 -1.76
C CYS A 189 1.33 12.08 -2.33
N ASP A 190 0.41 11.47 -3.06
CA ASP A 190 -0.83 12.08 -3.51
C ASP A 190 -1.74 12.40 -2.32
N ARG A 191 -2.77 13.21 -2.57
CA ARG A 191 -3.85 13.38 -1.60
C ARG A 191 -4.60 12.07 -1.39
N ALA A 192 -5.10 11.88 -0.17
CA ALA A 192 -5.97 10.77 0.15
C ALA A 192 -7.20 10.74 -0.78
N SER A 193 -7.67 9.53 -1.06
CA SER A 193 -8.93 9.26 -1.74
C SER A 193 -9.68 8.17 -0.99
N LEU A 194 -11.01 8.26 -0.91
CA LEU A 194 -11.80 7.11 -0.47
C LEU A 194 -11.98 6.16 -1.65
N MET A 195 -11.78 4.88 -1.39
CA MET A 195 -11.92 3.81 -2.37
C MET A 195 -12.97 2.83 -1.87
N VAL A 196 -13.73 2.23 -2.78
CA VAL A 196 -14.67 1.15 -2.47
C VAL A 196 -13.89 -0.14 -2.31
N VAL A 197 -13.96 -0.79 -1.15
CA VAL A 197 -13.12 -1.95 -0.80
C VAL A 197 -13.25 -3.09 -1.82
N VAL A 198 -14.47 -3.42 -2.25
CA VAL A 198 -14.71 -4.57 -3.16
C VAL A 198 -14.17 -4.34 -4.57
N SER A 199 -14.29 -3.12 -5.10
CA SER A 199 -13.93 -2.83 -6.49
C SER A 199 -12.53 -2.23 -6.63
N GLY A 200 -11.96 -1.69 -5.55
CA GLY A 200 -10.71 -0.93 -5.58
C GLY A 200 -10.81 0.34 -6.43
N LEU A 201 -12.02 0.85 -6.69
CA LEU A 201 -12.26 2.08 -7.47
C LEU A 201 -12.50 3.28 -6.56
N PRO A 202 -12.19 4.52 -7.02
CA PRO A 202 -12.50 5.72 -6.26
C PRO A 202 -13.99 5.78 -5.91
N ALA A 203 -14.28 6.04 -4.64
CA ALA A 203 -15.63 6.15 -4.15
C ALA A 203 -16.28 7.43 -4.66
N THR A 204 -17.45 7.28 -5.27
CA THR A 204 -18.30 8.39 -5.65
C THR A 204 -19.61 8.34 -4.90
N ALA A 205 -20.23 9.50 -4.72
CA ALA A 205 -21.54 9.60 -4.09
C ALA A 205 -22.42 10.60 -4.81
N THR A 206 -23.72 10.36 -4.77
CA THR A 206 -24.73 11.26 -5.31
C THR A 206 -25.48 11.94 -4.15
N VAL A 207 -25.64 13.26 -4.22
CA VAL A 207 -26.43 14.02 -3.23
C VAL A 207 -27.89 13.57 -3.29
N SER A 208 -28.42 13.13 -2.14
CA SER A 208 -29.78 12.57 -2.02
C SER A 208 -30.80 13.60 -1.51
N GLN A 209 -30.34 14.60 -0.76
CA GLN A 209 -31.16 15.68 -0.21
C GLN A 209 -31.39 16.80 -1.22
N SER A 210 -32.53 17.51 -1.13
CA SER A 210 -32.83 18.64 -2.01
C SER A 210 -31.80 19.77 -1.89
N LYS A 211 -31.25 19.95 -0.68
CA LYS A 211 -30.21 20.91 -0.36
C LYS A 211 -29.28 20.33 0.71
N ALA A 212 -28.04 20.06 0.33
CA ALA A 212 -27.02 19.56 1.23
C ALA A 212 -25.98 20.66 1.51
N VAL A 213 -25.87 21.06 2.78
CA VAL A 213 -24.95 22.14 3.20
C VAL A 213 -23.50 21.67 3.09
N ILE A 214 -22.62 22.54 2.59
CA ILE A 214 -21.18 22.29 2.59
C ILE A 214 -20.61 22.74 3.93
N PHE A 215 -19.72 21.94 4.51
CA PHE A 215 -19.03 22.21 5.76
C PHE A 215 -17.53 22.41 5.52
N MET A 216 -16.89 23.08 6.47
CA MET A 216 -15.43 23.20 6.57
C MET A 216 -14.98 22.93 8.00
N PRO A 217 -13.81 22.30 8.20
CA PRO A 217 -13.25 22.11 9.52
C PRO A 217 -12.84 23.46 10.12
N SER A 218 -13.16 23.70 11.38
CA SER A 218 -12.61 24.82 12.17
C SER A 218 -11.41 24.38 13.01
N ALA A 219 -10.68 25.36 13.55
CA ALA A 219 -9.48 25.13 14.36
C ALA A 219 -9.75 24.34 15.67
N ASP A 220 -11.00 24.35 16.15
CA ASP A 220 -11.47 23.57 17.30
C ASP A 220 -11.86 22.12 16.93
N GLY A 221 -11.62 21.70 15.69
CA GLY A 221 -11.94 20.36 15.19
C GLY A 221 -13.40 20.16 14.75
N GLN A 222 -14.29 21.13 15.00
CA GLN A 222 -15.70 21.05 14.63
C GLN A 222 -15.94 21.29 13.14
N MET A 223 -17.12 20.91 12.66
CA MET A 223 -17.57 21.16 11.29
C MET A 223 -18.48 22.39 11.25
N ARG A 224 -18.05 23.43 10.52
CA ARG A 224 -18.79 24.70 10.41
C ARG A 224 -19.55 24.77 9.07
N PRO A 225 -20.87 24.98 9.09
CA PRO A 225 -21.66 25.09 7.87
C PRO A 225 -21.26 26.34 7.09
N GLN A 226 -21.16 26.18 5.78
CA GLN A 226 -20.92 27.26 4.84
C GLN A 226 -22.25 27.78 4.28
N ARG A 227 -22.21 28.95 3.64
CA ARG A 227 -23.38 29.50 2.93
C ARG A 227 -23.67 28.74 1.62
N SER A 228 -22.70 27.99 1.12
CA SER A 228 -22.81 27.17 -0.08
C SER A 228 -23.43 25.80 0.21
N TYR A 229 -24.06 25.24 -0.81
CA TYR A 229 -24.74 23.95 -0.75
C TYR A 229 -24.67 23.26 -2.10
N LEU A 230 -24.85 21.94 -2.08
CA LEU A 230 -25.07 21.09 -3.24
C LEU A 230 -26.56 20.72 -3.31
N ILE A 231 -27.02 20.31 -4.49
CA ILE A 231 -28.41 19.94 -4.73
C ILE A 231 -28.52 18.46 -5.09
N ARG A 232 -29.73 17.90 -4.94
CA ARG A 232 -30.01 16.51 -5.29
C ARG A 232 -29.54 16.18 -6.70
N GLY A 233 -28.83 15.06 -6.84
CA GLY A 233 -28.30 14.57 -8.11
C GLY A 233 -26.87 15.03 -8.43
N ASP A 234 -26.32 15.98 -7.67
CA ASP A 234 -24.90 16.33 -7.79
C ASP A 234 -24.03 15.11 -7.44
N ARG A 235 -23.05 14.81 -8.31
CA ARG A 235 -22.12 13.70 -8.14
C ARG A 235 -20.78 14.17 -7.59
N LEU A 236 -20.28 13.43 -6.63
CA LEU A 236 -19.12 13.79 -5.81
C LEU A 236 -18.06 12.69 -5.89
N ASN A 237 -16.79 13.08 -5.98
CA ASN A 237 -15.69 12.17 -5.66
C ASN A 237 -15.38 12.30 -4.17
N LEU A 238 -15.31 11.19 -3.45
CA LEU A 238 -15.02 11.22 -2.01
C LEU A 238 -13.51 11.10 -1.77
N LEU A 239 -12.99 11.97 -0.91
CA LEU A 239 -11.55 12.12 -0.69
C LEU A 239 -11.11 11.62 0.68
N ASP A 240 -11.88 11.95 1.71
CA ASP A 240 -11.54 11.67 3.12
C ASP A 240 -12.81 11.51 3.95
N HIS A 241 -12.66 11.05 5.19
CA HIS A 241 -13.73 10.87 6.15
C HIS A 241 -13.40 11.49 7.51
N ARG A 242 -14.44 11.86 8.24
CA ARG A 242 -14.33 12.30 9.63
C ARG A 242 -15.56 11.89 10.40
N ASP A 243 -15.35 11.18 11.49
CA ASP A 243 -16.38 10.93 12.50
C ASP A 243 -16.22 11.95 13.62
N LEU A 244 -17.29 12.66 13.91
CA LEU A 244 -17.50 13.42 15.15
C LEU A 244 -18.63 12.73 15.90
N ASP A 245 -18.64 12.82 17.24
CA ASP A 245 -19.45 11.98 18.14
C ASP A 245 -20.86 11.60 17.63
N ASP A 246 -21.60 12.56 17.03
CA ASP A 246 -22.97 12.35 16.54
C ASP A 246 -23.12 12.34 15.00
N ALA A 247 -22.04 12.54 14.22
CA ALA A 247 -22.12 12.70 12.77
C ALA A 247 -20.86 12.28 12.03
N ALA A 248 -21.05 11.60 10.89
CA ALA A 248 -20.01 11.30 9.92
C ALA A 248 -20.03 12.31 8.77
N TYR A 249 -18.85 12.72 8.32
CA TYR A 249 -18.67 13.63 7.20
C TYR A 249 -17.72 13.03 6.17
N TYR A 250 -18.03 13.25 4.90
CA TYR A 250 -17.12 12.98 3.80
C TYR A 250 -16.54 14.27 3.26
N GLN A 251 -15.22 14.31 3.08
CA GLN A 251 -14.60 15.30 2.22
C GLN A 251 -14.89 14.93 0.77
N PHE A 252 -15.27 15.90 -0.04
CA PHE A 252 -15.60 15.67 -1.43
C PHE A 252 -14.90 16.64 -2.38
N GLU A 253 -14.77 16.22 -3.63
CA GLU A 253 -14.54 17.08 -4.79
C GLU A 253 -15.76 17.06 -5.71
N PHE A 254 -16.32 18.23 -5.98
CA PHE A 254 -17.41 18.43 -6.94
C PHE A 254 -16.90 19.18 -8.17
N LYS A 255 -17.07 18.58 -9.35
CA LYS A 255 -16.66 19.15 -10.64
C LYS A 255 -17.84 19.85 -11.34
N GLY A 256 -18.17 21.06 -10.88
CA GLY A 256 -19.13 21.94 -11.53
C GLY A 256 -18.47 22.89 -12.54
N ARG A 257 -18.95 24.14 -12.62
CA ARG A 257 -18.26 25.21 -13.37
C ARG A 257 -16.85 25.51 -12.85
N LYS A 258 -16.65 25.29 -11.55
CA LYS A 258 -15.36 25.32 -10.85
C LYS A 258 -15.31 24.09 -9.96
N THR A 259 -14.11 23.57 -9.74
CA THR A 259 -13.88 22.53 -8.74
C THR A 259 -14.14 23.10 -7.35
N THR A 260 -15.03 22.46 -6.61
CA THR A 260 -15.32 22.79 -5.22
C THR A 260 -14.88 21.62 -4.34
N VAL A 261 -14.05 21.89 -3.35
CA VAL A 261 -13.69 20.94 -2.31
C VAL A 261 -14.34 21.40 -1.01
N GLY A 262 -14.93 20.49 -0.27
CA GLY A 262 -15.57 20.77 1.00
C GLY A 262 -15.94 19.48 1.71
N TRP A 263 -16.70 19.60 2.78
CA TRP A 263 -17.22 18.46 3.51
C TRP A 263 -18.72 18.41 3.44
N ILE A 264 -19.28 17.21 3.45
CA ILE A 264 -20.72 16.98 3.42
C ILE A 264 -21.09 15.96 4.48
N ASP A 265 -22.24 16.13 5.11
CA ASP A 265 -22.80 15.12 6.02
C ASP A 265 -23.01 13.82 5.24
N ALA A 266 -22.52 12.70 5.78
CA ALA A 266 -22.63 11.39 5.14
C ALA A 266 -24.08 10.98 4.88
N SER A 267 -25.03 11.42 5.72
CA SER A 267 -26.47 11.16 5.55
C SER A 267 -27.10 11.95 4.39
N ALA A 268 -26.41 12.96 3.85
CA ALA A 268 -26.90 13.78 2.75
C ALA A 268 -26.58 13.21 1.36
N VAL A 269 -25.86 12.09 1.31
CA VAL A 269 -25.43 11.43 0.08
C VAL A 269 -25.78 9.95 0.08
N THR A 270 -25.77 9.35 -1.10
CA THR A 270 -25.83 7.90 -1.28
C THR A 270 -24.59 7.49 -2.04
N LEU A 271 -23.85 6.49 -1.54
CA LEU A 271 -22.69 5.95 -2.23
C LEU A 271 -23.13 5.31 -3.56
N ASP A 272 -22.40 5.60 -4.62
CA ASP A 272 -22.66 5.00 -5.92
C ASP A 272 -22.03 3.60 -5.93
N HIS A 273 -22.81 2.57 -5.61
CA HIS A 273 -22.37 1.19 -5.80
C HIS A 273 -22.39 0.88 -7.30
N ARG A 274 -21.21 0.68 -7.88
CA ARG A 274 -21.09 -0.02 -9.17
C ARG A 274 -20.79 -1.47 -8.85
N ASP A 275 -21.84 -2.28 -8.85
CA ASP A 275 -21.73 -3.73 -9.01
C ASP A 275 -21.14 -4.05 -10.41
#